data_AF-A0A4V1V464-F1
#
_entry.id   AF-A0A4V1V464-F1
#
_cell.length_a   1.000
_cell.length_b   1.000
_cell.length_c   1.000
_cell.angle_alpha   90.00
_cell.angle_beta   90.00
_cell.angle_gamma   90.00
#
_symmetry.space_group_name_H-M   'P 1'
#
loop_
_entity.id
_entity.type
_entity.pdbx_description
1 polymer ?
#
loop_
_entity_poly.entity_id
_entity_poly.type
_entity_poly.pdbx_seq_one_letter_code
_entity_poly.pdbx_strand_id
1 'polypeptide(L)'
;MKTGRAASRVGKGNILKYSLDRGGNITTASSRRGILRIASCAIVNLALLPVRSVEAGTTVGPIRSIDSYLEGRRFAAWQSRFAIVDIAAEWCPFCKVIDDKILADPVIKKFLQKIALIKVDVTAMDASNLALLQHLKADGPPTVFVIDTATGHEVYGTRSVGNFDVPHVAGRLRALAA
;
A
#
# COMPACT_ATOMS: atom_id res chain seq x y z
N MET A 1 -28.31 17.18 50.20
CA MET A 1 -27.76 16.05 50.98
C MET A 1 -28.27 14.74 50.39
N LYS A 2 -27.41 13.72 50.30
CA LYS A 2 -27.51 12.41 49.60
C LYS A 2 -27.13 12.47 48.11
N THR A 3 -25.89 12.24 47.65
CA THR A 3 -24.90 11.12 47.74
C THR A 3 -25.22 9.87 46.90
N GLY A 4 -24.37 9.63 45.90
CA GLY A 4 -23.97 8.31 45.37
C GLY A 4 -24.92 7.69 44.33
N ARG A 5 -24.47 6.87 43.36
CA ARG A 5 -23.15 6.33 43.01
C ARG A 5 -23.28 5.74 41.60
N ALA A 6 -22.34 6.04 40.70
CA ALA A 6 -22.24 5.38 39.40
C ALA A 6 -21.77 3.93 39.59
N ALA A 7 -22.49 2.98 38.99
CA ALA A 7 -22.08 1.57 38.90
C ALA A 7 -21.44 1.33 37.53
N SER A 8 -20.12 1.12 37.52
CA SER A 8 -19.35 0.74 36.33
C SER A 8 -19.22 -0.79 36.28
N ARG A 9 -19.54 -1.38 35.13
CA ARG A 9 -19.37 -2.82 34.85
C ARG A 9 -17.92 -3.10 34.46
N VAL A 10 -17.36 -4.14 35.08
CA VAL A 10 -16.01 -4.67 34.86
C VAL A 10 -16.01 -5.58 33.62
N GLY A 11 -15.21 -5.21 32.61
CA GLY A 11 -14.86 -6.05 31.47
C GLY A 11 -13.42 -6.58 31.61
N LYS A 12 -13.25 -7.89 31.40
CA LYS A 12 -11.98 -8.63 31.50
C LYS A 12 -10.96 -8.15 30.46
N GLY A 13 -9.74 -7.81 30.91
CA GLY A 13 -8.57 -7.57 30.06
C GLY A 13 -7.30 -7.50 30.92
N ASN A 14 -6.22 -8.14 30.46
CA ASN A 14 -4.93 -8.29 31.15
C ASN A 14 -4.43 -7.02 31.87
N ILE A 15 -4.29 -7.08 33.20
CA ILE A 15 -3.69 -6.01 33.99
C ILE A 15 -2.24 -6.40 34.28
N LEU A 16 -1.30 -5.77 33.57
CA LEU A 16 0.09 -5.70 33.99
C LEU A 16 0.16 -4.91 35.30
N LYS A 17 0.65 -5.54 36.38
CA LYS A 17 0.82 -4.89 37.68
C LYS A 17 1.97 -3.87 37.60
N TYR A 18 1.62 -2.59 37.47
CA TYR A 18 2.54 -1.47 37.70
C TYR A 18 2.17 -0.79 39.03
N SER A 19 3.18 -0.41 39.81
CA SER A 19 3.00 0.39 41.02
C SER A 19 3.39 1.84 40.72
N LEU A 20 2.48 2.78 40.95
CA LEU A 20 2.66 4.23 40.79
C LEU A 20 2.94 4.85 42.16
N ASP A 21 3.96 5.70 42.26
CA ASP A 21 4.19 6.51 43.47
C ASP A 21 3.25 7.74 43.48
N ARG A 22 3.06 8.40 44.63
CA ARG A 22 2.13 9.54 44.85
C ARG A 22 2.37 10.77 43.95
N GLY A 23 3.43 10.76 43.14
CA GLY A 23 3.72 11.76 42.10
C GLY A 23 3.46 11.31 40.66
N GLY A 24 2.92 10.11 40.41
CA GLY A 24 2.52 9.64 39.08
C GLY A 24 3.61 9.05 38.18
N ASN A 25 4.83 8.83 38.69
CA ASN A 25 5.89 8.19 37.92
C ASN A 25 5.94 6.67 38.16
N ILE A 26 6.18 5.93 37.08
CA ILE A 26 6.48 4.49 37.06
C ILE A 26 7.96 4.27 37.37
N THR A 27 8.27 3.68 38.52
CA THR A 27 9.65 3.31 38.91
C THR A 27 9.83 1.80 38.80
N THR A 28 10.68 1.36 37.86
CA THR A 28 11.12 -0.03 37.78
C THR A 28 12.28 -0.26 38.75
N ALA A 29 12.09 -1.16 39.70
CA ALA A 29 13.09 -1.51 40.70
C ALA A 29 14.22 -2.36 40.08
N SER A 30 15.32 -1.72 39.68
CA SER A 30 16.56 -2.39 39.24
C SER A 30 17.40 -2.81 40.45
N SER A 31 17.26 -4.07 40.87
CA SER A 31 18.12 -4.69 41.88
C SER A 31 19.56 -4.82 41.37
N ARG A 32 20.47 -4.03 41.94
CA ARG A 32 21.92 -4.16 41.76
C ARG A 32 22.45 -5.22 42.72
N ARG A 33 23.11 -6.26 42.21
CA ARG A 33 24.21 -7.00 42.89
C ARG A 33 24.77 -8.09 41.96
N GLY A 34 26.08 -8.05 41.73
CA GLY A 34 26.83 -9.18 41.17
C GLY A 34 27.79 -8.80 40.05
N ILE A 35 28.99 -8.36 40.41
CA ILE A 35 30.16 -8.36 39.51
C ILE A 35 30.60 -9.82 39.37
N LEU A 36 30.59 -10.37 38.16
CA LEU A 36 31.45 -11.51 37.82
C LEU A 36 31.93 -11.39 36.37
N ARG A 37 33.25 -11.33 36.22
CA ARG A 37 33.98 -11.28 34.97
C ARG A 37 33.82 -12.62 34.25
N ILE A 38 33.26 -12.63 33.05
CA ILE A 38 33.43 -13.76 32.12
C ILE A 38 33.68 -13.21 30.72
N ALA A 39 34.93 -13.42 30.30
CA ALA A 39 35.45 -13.59 28.96
C ALA A 39 34.63 -13.09 27.75
N SER A 40 35.23 -12.14 27.04
CA SER A 40 35.35 -12.12 25.57
C SER A 40 34.19 -12.76 24.80
N CYS A 41 33.10 -12.03 24.61
CA CYS A 41 32.36 -12.20 23.36
C CYS A 41 33.27 -11.67 22.26
N ALA A 42 33.92 -12.57 21.53
CA ALA A 42 34.45 -12.27 20.22
C ALA A 42 33.36 -11.49 19.48
N ILE A 43 33.67 -10.24 19.13
CA ILE A 43 32.87 -9.48 18.18
C ILE A 43 32.98 -10.29 16.89
N VAL A 44 32.03 -11.20 16.68
CA VAL A 44 31.83 -11.83 15.38
C VAL A 44 31.64 -10.64 14.45
N ASN A 45 32.61 -10.43 13.56
CA ASN A 45 32.51 -9.49 12.45
C ASN A 45 31.28 -9.93 11.65
N LEU A 46 30.13 -9.37 12.01
CA LEU A 46 28.89 -9.51 11.28
C LEU A 46 29.12 -8.73 9.99
N ALA A 47 29.57 -9.45 8.97
CA ALA A 47 29.79 -8.93 7.64
C ALA A 47 28.57 -8.09 7.25
N LEU A 48 28.80 -6.80 7.01
CA LEU A 48 27.87 -5.86 6.42
C LEU A 48 27.54 -6.35 5.00
N LEU A 49 26.69 -7.36 4.88
CA LEU A 49 25.98 -7.59 3.65
C LEU A 49 25.07 -6.37 3.46
N PRO A 50 25.18 -5.61 2.36
CA PRO A 50 24.20 -4.58 2.09
C PRO A 50 22.86 -5.31 1.95
N VAL A 51 21.96 -5.05 2.88
CA VAL A 51 20.54 -5.39 2.70
C VAL A 51 20.11 -4.56 1.50
N ARG A 52 20.17 -5.17 0.31
CA ARG A 52 19.47 -4.64 -0.86
C ARG A 52 18.00 -4.75 -0.50
N SER A 53 17.43 -3.67 0.02
CA SER A 53 15.99 -3.51 0.07
C SER A 53 15.49 -3.72 -1.36
N VAL A 54 14.82 -4.84 -1.60
CA VAL A 54 13.96 -4.95 -2.76
C VAL A 54 12.86 -3.93 -2.51
N GLU A 55 12.94 -2.77 -3.15
CA GLU A 55 11.83 -1.82 -3.24
C GLU A 55 10.71 -2.54 -4.00
N ALA A 56 9.89 -3.25 -3.24
CA ALA A 56 8.69 -3.89 -3.73
C ALA A 56 7.72 -2.78 -4.11
N GLY A 57 7.42 -2.67 -5.41
CA GLY A 57 6.41 -1.76 -5.90
C GLY A 57 5.06 -2.04 -5.23
N THR A 58 4.36 -0.99 -4.82
CA THR A 58 3.06 -1.12 -4.17
C THR A 58 2.03 -1.54 -5.20
N THR A 59 1.38 -2.70 -5.00
CA THR A 59 0.25 -3.14 -5.82
C THR A 59 -1.00 -3.24 -4.95
N VAL A 60 -2.12 -2.70 -5.45
CA VAL A 60 -3.41 -2.61 -4.76
C VAL A 60 -4.48 -3.24 -5.63
N GLY A 61 -5.22 -4.22 -5.12
CA GLY A 61 -6.34 -4.86 -5.82
C GLY A 61 -6.46 -6.36 -5.53
N PRO A 62 -7.41 -7.06 -6.18
CA PRO A 62 -8.32 -6.54 -7.21
C PRO A 62 -9.42 -5.63 -6.66
N ILE A 63 -9.59 -4.46 -7.29
CA ILE A 63 -10.66 -3.49 -6.99
C ILE A 63 -11.86 -3.76 -7.90
N ARG A 64 -13.06 -3.80 -7.31
CA ARG A 64 -14.30 -4.15 -8.04
C ARG A 64 -15.46 -3.17 -7.80
N SER A 65 -15.25 -2.14 -6.98
CA SER A 65 -16.27 -1.15 -6.63
C SER A 65 -15.65 0.23 -6.37
N ILE A 66 -16.47 1.28 -6.34
CA ILE A 66 -16.03 2.64 -6.01
C ILE A 66 -15.43 2.70 -4.60
N ASP A 67 -16.07 2.07 -3.61
CA ASP A 67 -15.57 2.09 -2.23
C ASP A 67 -14.18 1.44 -2.11
N SER A 68 -13.99 0.27 -2.74
CA SER A 68 -12.68 -0.39 -2.76
C SER A 68 -11.63 0.41 -3.54
N TYR A 69 -12.03 1.12 -4.59
CA TYR A 69 -11.15 2.03 -5.32
C TYR A 69 -10.70 3.21 -4.46
N LEU A 70 -11.62 3.86 -3.74
CA LEU A 70 -11.30 5.01 -2.90
C LEU A 70 -10.37 4.62 -1.75
N GLU A 71 -10.60 3.46 -1.12
CA GLU A 71 -9.73 2.95 -0.07
C GLU A 71 -8.36 2.53 -0.62
N GLY A 72 -8.34 1.82 -1.74
CA GLY A 72 -7.10 1.43 -2.40
C GLY A 72 -6.24 2.61 -2.82
N ARG A 73 -6.87 3.69 -3.31
CA ARG A 73 -6.18 4.95 -3.65
C ARG A 73 -5.59 5.62 -2.41
N ARG A 74 -6.32 5.66 -1.28
CA ARG A 74 -5.80 6.18 -0.01
C ARG A 74 -4.59 5.38 0.45
N PHE A 75 -4.65 4.05 0.35
CA PHE A 75 -3.51 3.20 0.65
C PHE A 75 -2.30 3.53 -0.25
N ALA A 76 -2.51 3.64 -1.57
CA ALA A 76 -1.46 4.02 -2.52
C ALA A 76 -0.86 5.41 -2.24
N ALA A 77 -1.66 6.36 -1.73
CA ALA A 77 -1.20 7.70 -1.39
C ALA A 77 -0.16 7.74 -0.26
N TRP A 78 -0.14 6.73 0.62
CA TRP A 78 0.91 6.60 1.65
C TRP A 78 2.26 6.16 1.08
N GLN A 79 2.26 5.56 -0.11
CA GLN A 79 3.44 4.94 -0.70
C GLN A 79 4.04 5.81 -1.82
N SER A 80 3.20 6.40 -2.65
CA SER A 80 3.63 7.15 -3.83
C SER A 80 2.64 8.23 -4.21
N ARG A 81 3.17 9.35 -4.74
CA ARG A 81 2.37 10.46 -5.27
C ARG A 81 1.51 10.07 -6.48
N PHE A 82 1.98 9.12 -7.29
CA PHE A 82 1.28 8.68 -8.49
C PHE A 82 0.95 7.19 -8.42
N ALA A 83 -0.15 6.80 -9.05
CA ALA A 83 -0.50 5.40 -9.23
C ALA A 83 -0.98 5.13 -10.66
N ILE A 84 -0.50 4.03 -11.26
CA ILE A 84 -1.07 3.46 -12.47
C ILE A 84 -2.38 2.78 -12.09
N VAL A 85 -3.47 3.11 -12.75
CA VAL A 85 -4.73 2.39 -12.69
C VAL A 85 -4.81 1.50 -13.93
N ASP A 86 -4.92 0.20 -13.74
CA ASP A 86 -5.06 -0.80 -14.79
C ASP A 86 -6.41 -1.50 -14.66
N ILE A 87 -7.31 -1.19 -15.60
CA ILE A 87 -8.65 -1.76 -15.70
C ILE A 87 -8.59 -2.98 -16.63
N ALA A 88 -8.85 -4.14 -16.05
CA ALA A 88 -8.74 -5.43 -16.70
C ALA A 88 -9.97 -6.32 -16.45
N ALA A 89 -10.09 -7.37 -17.26
CA ALA A 89 -11.06 -8.45 -17.08
C ALA A 89 -10.50 -9.77 -17.62
N GLU A 90 -10.98 -10.91 -17.11
CA GLU A 90 -10.56 -12.23 -17.59
C GLU A 90 -10.92 -12.50 -19.06
N TRP A 91 -12.05 -11.96 -19.52
CA TRP A 91 -12.52 -12.08 -20.89
C TRP A 91 -11.80 -11.14 -21.88
N CYS A 92 -10.83 -10.34 -21.41
CA CYS A 92 -10.05 -9.41 -22.22
C CYS A 92 -8.67 -10.01 -22.57
N PRO A 93 -8.46 -10.51 -23.81
CA PRO A 93 -7.21 -11.18 -24.17
C PRO A 93 -5.98 -10.24 -24.11
N PHE A 94 -6.17 -8.97 -24.47
CA PHE A 94 -5.07 -8.00 -24.44
C PHE A 94 -4.69 -7.58 -23.02
N CYS A 95 -5.61 -7.70 -22.05
CA CYS A 95 -5.30 -7.44 -20.64
C CYS A 95 -4.23 -8.41 -20.12
N LYS A 96 -4.29 -9.67 -20.54
CA LYS A 96 -3.22 -10.64 -20.24
C LYS A 96 -1.88 -10.26 -20.86
N VAL A 97 -1.88 -9.66 -22.05
CA VAL A 97 -0.65 -9.15 -22.68
C VAL A 97 -0.07 -7.98 -21.86
N ILE A 98 -0.93 -7.09 -21.37
CA ILE A 98 -0.52 -5.99 -20.49
C ILE A 98 0.14 -6.56 -19.22
N ASP A 99 -0.46 -7.54 -18.57
CA ASP A 99 0.09 -8.17 -17.36
C ASP A 99 1.40 -8.91 -17.61
N ASP A 100 1.40 -9.85 -18.54
CA ASP A 100 2.51 -10.79 -18.75
C ASP A 100 3.70 -10.15 -19.47
N LYS A 101 3.47 -9.08 -20.26
CA LYS A 101 4.53 -8.47 -21.07
C LYS A 101 4.81 -7.02 -20.72
N ILE A 102 3.78 -6.18 -20.52
CA ILE A 102 3.99 -4.73 -20.38
C ILE A 102 4.32 -4.37 -18.93
N LEU A 103 3.46 -4.69 -17.98
CA LEU A 103 3.67 -4.43 -16.56
C LEU A 103 4.80 -5.30 -15.98
N ALA A 104 5.04 -6.48 -16.56
CA ALA A 104 6.15 -7.34 -16.21
C ALA A 104 7.51 -6.88 -16.76
N ASP A 105 7.52 -5.97 -17.75
CA ASP A 105 8.75 -5.52 -18.42
C ASP A 105 9.71 -4.84 -17.41
N PRO A 106 11.03 -5.15 -17.45
CA PRO A 106 12.00 -4.53 -16.55
C PRO A 106 12.03 -3.00 -16.58
N VAL A 107 11.73 -2.38 -17.71
CA VAL A 107 11.63 -0.91 -17.84
C VAL A 107 10.44 -0.39 -17.05
N ILE A 108 9.27 -1.04 -17.14
CA ILE A 108 8.08 -0.66 -16.38
C ILE A 108 8.26 -0.95 -14.89
N LYS A 109 8.87 -2.09 -14.53
CA LYS A 109 9.17 -2.41 -13.13
C LYS A 109 10.03 -1.37 -12.43
N LYS A 110 10.96 -0.71 -13.13
CA LYS A 110 11.72 0.42 -12.55
C LYS A 110 10.83 1.60 -12.20
N PHE A 111 9.82 1.90 -13.01
CA PHE A 111 8.84 2.93 -12.69
C PHE A 111 7.97 2.53 -11.49
N LEU A 112 7.57 1.25 -11.42
CA LEU A 112 6.75 0.72 -10.32
C LEU A 112 7.44 0.72 -8.95
N GLN A 113 8.75 0.97 -8.88
CA GLN A 113 9.45 1.23 -7.61
C GLN A 113 9.06 2.57 -6.99
N LYS A 114 8.60 3.54 -7.81
CA LYS A 114 8.24 4.90 -7.38
C LYS A 114 6.75 5.22 -7.57
N ILE A 115 6.04 4.40 -8.33
CA ILE A 115 4.64 4.60 -8.72
C ILE A 115 3.87 3.35 -8.31
N ALA A 116 2.79 3.52 -7.54
CA ALA A 116 1.93 2.40 -7.18
C ALA A 116 1.16 1.85 -8.39
N LEU A 117 0.70 0.61 -8.29
CA LEU A 117 -0.18 -0.05 -9.25
C LEU A 117 -1.52 -0.36 -8.58
N ILE A 118 -2.60 0.09 -9.20
CA ILE A 118 -3.98 -0.15 -8.78
C ILE A 118 -4.61 -1.05 -9.85
N LYS A 119 -4.91 -2.30 -9.48
CA LYS A 119 -5.52 -3.32 -10.35
C LYS A 119 -7.04 -3.30 -10.16
N VAL A 120 -7.75 -2.88 -11.20
CA VAL A 120 -9.21 -2.86 -11.26
C VAL A 120 -9.68 -4.05 -12.07
N ASP A 121 -10.54 -4.87 -11.48
CA ASP A 121 -11.11 -6.06 -12.08
C ASP A 121 -12.61 -5.84 -12.32
N VAL A 122 -12.98 -5.77 -13.60
CA VAL A 122 -14.37 -5.62 -14.05
C VAL A 122 -14.88 -6.89 -14.73
N THR A 123 -14.32 -8.06 -14.40
CA THR A 123 -14.71 -9.34 -15.01
C THR A 123 -16.20 -9.62 -14.87
N ALA A 124 -16.78 -9.31 -13.69
CA ALA A 124 -18.18 -9.60 -13.42
C ALA A 124 -19.16 -8.73 -14.23
N MET A 125 -18.73 -7.53 -14.66
CA MET A 125 -19.56 -6.55 -15.38
C MET A 125 -20.93 -6.29 -14.70
N ASP A 126 -20.95 -6.34 -13.37
CA ASP A 126 -22.14 -6.07 -12.58
C ASP A 126 -22.38 -4.55 -12.37
N ALA A 127 -23.45 -4.20 -11.67
CA ALA A 127 -23.79 -2.81 -11.37
C ALA A 127 -22.67 -2.04 -10.65
N SER A 128 -21.88 -2.72 -9.81
CA SER A 128 -20.75 -2.09 -9.09
C SER A 128 -19.58 -1.81 -10.03
N ASN A 129 -19.28 -2.75 -10.92
CA ASN A 129 -18.28 -2.57 -11.98
C ASN A 129 -18.68 -1.45 -12.94
N LEU A 130 -19.94 -1.41 -13.38
CA LEU A 130 -20.45 -0.36 -14.27
C LEU A 130 -20.36 1.02 -13.62
N ALA A 131 -20.74 1.14 -12.35
CA ALA A 131 -20.60 2.39 -11.61
C ALA A 131 -19.12 2.80 -11.44
N LEU A 132 -18.24 1.83 -11.19
CA LEU A 132 -16.80 2.09 -11.09
C LEU A 132 -16.21 2.56 -12.43
N LEU A 133 -16.58 1.93 -13.55
CA LEU A 133 -16.16 2.33 -14.89
C LEU A 133 -16.59 3.77 -15.21
N GLN A 134 -17.84 4.12 -14.90
CA GLN A 134 -18.35 5.48 -15.04
C GLN A 134 -17.57 6.48 -14.16
N HIS A 135 -17.31 6.12 -12.90
CA HIS A 135 -16.53 6.94 -11.98
C HIS A 135 -15.12 7.20 -12.52
N LEU A 136 -14.49 6.18 -13.11
CA LEU A 136 -13.15 6.24 -13.72
C LEU A 136 -13.16 6.76 -15.16
N LYS A 137 -14.32 7.15 -15.70
CA LYS A 137 -14.50 7.59 -17.09
C LYS A 137 -13.88 6.62 -18.10
N ALA A 138 -14.11 5.32 -17.89
CA ALA A 138 -13.63 4.26 -18.76
C ALA A 138 -14.80 3.48 -19.34
N ASP A 139 -14.76 3.19 -20.62
CA ASP A 139 -15.81 2.39 -21.29
C ASP A 139 -15.60 0.88 -21.09
N GLY A 140 -14.42 0.46 -20.63
CA GLY A 140 -14.10 -0.93 -20.34
C GLY A 140 -12.59 -1.22 -20.39
N PRO A 141 -12.21 -2.50 -20.24
CA PRO A 141 -10.84 -2.96 -20.41
C PRO A 141 -10.49 -3.19 -21.90
N PRO A 142 -9.21 -3.13 -22.29
CA PRO A 142 -8.08 -2.66 -21.48
C PRO A 142 -8.04 -1.13 -21.45
N THR A 143 -7.95 -0.58 -20.24
CA THR A 143 -7.74 0.86 -20.04
C THR A 143 -6.70 1.06 -18.95
N VAL A 144 -5.62 1.77 -19.27
CA VAL A 144 -4.52 2.06 -18.34
C VAL A 144 -4.27 3.56 -18.30
N PHE A 145 -4.21 4.17 -17.13
CA PHE A 145 -3.89 5.61 -16.97
C PHE A 145 -3.18 5.85 -15.64
N VAL A 146 -2.71 7.08 -15.42
CA VAL A 146 -2.07 7.47 -14.16
C VAL A 146 -2.93 8.47 -13.43
N ILE A 147 -3.00 8.35 -12.10
CA ILE A 147 -3.63 9.34 -11.22
C ILE A 147 -2.59 9.96 -10.28
N ASP A 148 -2.85 11.19 -9.84
CA ASP A 148 -2.28 11.72 -8.60
C ASP A 148 -3.07 11.12 -7.43
N THR A 149 -2.40 10.42 -6.52
CA THR A 149 -3.06 9.60 -5.48
C THR A 149 -3.76 10.45 -4.42
N ALA A 150 -3.24 11.65 -4.13
CA ALA A 150 -3.83 12.57 -3.16
C ALA A 150 -5.16 13.14 -3.68
N THR A 151 -5.19 13.62 -4.91
CA THR A 151 -6.39 14.24 -5.51
C THR A 151 -7.33 13.21 -6.13
N GLY A 152 -6.79 12.11 -6.65
CA GLY A 152 -7.52 11.11 -7.45
C GLY A 152 -7.76 11.55 -8.89
N HIS A 153 -7.18 12.69 -9.30
CA HIS A 153 -7.31 13.18 -10.66
C HIS A 153 -6.37 12.42 -11.59
N GLU A 154 -6.89 12.07 -12.75
CA GLU A 154 -6.09 11.52 -13.85
C GLU A 154 -5.07 12.55 -14.33
N VAL A 155 -3.83 12.09 -14.54
CA VAL A 155 -2.78 12.86 -15.17
C VAL A 155 -3.03 12.89 -16.67
N TYR A 156 -3.24 14.09 -17.21
CA TYR A 156 -3.56 14.30 -18.62
C TYR A 156 -2.54 13.66 -19.57
N GLY A 157 -3.02 13.03 -20.64
CA GLY A 157 -2.18 12.40 -21.66
C GLY A 157 -1.63 11.02 -21.28
N THR A 158 -1.99 10.47 -20.12
CA THR A 158 -1.49 9.15 -19.68
C THR A 158 -2.40 7.98 -20.04
N ARG A 159 -3.67 8.22 -20.42
CA ARG A 159 -4.66 7.18 -20.71
C ARG A 159 -4.45 6.43 -22.02
N SER A 160 -4.19 5.14 -21.92
CA SER A 160 -4.04 4.18 -23.00
C SER A 160 -5.29 3.32 -23.05
N VAL A 161 -5.90 3.21 -24.21
CA VAL A 161 -7.08 2.37 -24.45
C VAL A 161 -6.77 1.43 -25.62
N GLY A 162 -7.22 0.18 -25.51
CA GLY A 162 -6.98 -0.83 -26.55
C GLY A 162 -5.53 -1.31 -26.56
N ASN A 163 -4.93 -1.42 -27.74
CA ASN A 163 -3.61 -2.03 -27.92
C ASN A 163 -2.49 -1.00 -27.84
N PHE A 164 -1.47 -1.29 -27.02
CA PHE A 164 -0.27 -0.46 -26.84
C PHE A 164 0.93 -1.32 -26.40
N ASP A 165 2.12 -0.73 -26.32
CA ASP A 165 3.36 -1.44 -25.98
C ASP A 165 4.13 -0.78 -24.83
N VAL A 166 5.26 -1.41 -24.47
CA VAL A 166 6.16 -0.93 -23.40
C VAL A 166 6.68 0.48 -23.67
N PRO A 167 7.25 0.82 -24.84
CA PRO A 167 7.65 2.20 -25.15
C PRO A 167 6.52 3.22 -24.94
N HIS A 168 5.29 2.87 -25.30
CA HIS A 168 4.13 3.74 -25.14
C HIS A 168 3.84 4.07 -23.68
N VAL A 169 3.82 3.05 -22.81
CA VAL A 169 3.60 3.22 -21.36
C VAL A 169 4.80 3.92 -20.72
N ALA A 170 6.01 3.49 -21.02
CA ALA A 170 7.23 4.09 -20.47
C ALA A 170 7.35 5.58 -20.81
N GLY A 171 6.96 5.98 -22.03
CA GLY A 171 6.92 7.38 -22.44
C GLY A 171 6.02 8.24 -21.55
N ARG A 172 4.88 7.70 -21.14
CA ARG A 172 3.90 8.38 -20.28
C ARG A 172 4.34 8.45 -18.81
N LEU A 173 5.15 7.49 -18.36
CA LEU A 173 5.66 7.46 -16.99
C LEU A 173 6.91 8.31 -16.77
N ARG A 174 7.69 8.61 -17.82
CA ARG A 174 8.97 9.35 -17.70
C ARG A 174 8.84 10.67 -16.94
N ALA A 175 7.80 11.44 -17.22
CA ALA A 175 7.60 12.76 -16.58
C ALA A 175 7.17 12.66 -15.11
N LEU A 176 6.76 11.47 -14.65
CA LEU A 176 6.13 11.27 -13.33
C LEU A 176 7.07 10.61 -12.32
N ALA A 177 8.13 9.95 -12.80
CA ALA A 177 9.09 9.23 -11.96
C ALA A 177 10.43 9.95 -11.75
N ALA A 178 10.50 11.23 -12.15
CA ALA A 178 11.62 12.12 -11.92
C ALA A 178 11.82 12.37 -10.42
#